data_AF-A0A820M4B9-F1
#
_entry.id   AF-A0A820M4B9-F1
#
_cell.length_a   1.000
_cell.length_b   1.000
_cell.length_c   1.000
_cell.angle_alpha   90.00
_cell.angle_beta   90.00
_cell.angle_gamma   90.00
#
_symmetry.space_group_name_H-M   'P 1'
#
loop_
_entity.id
_entity.type
_entity.pdbx_description
1 polymer ?
#
loop_
_entity_poly.entity_id
_entity_poly.type
_entity_poly.pdbx_seq_one_letter_code
_entity_poly.pdbx_strand_id
1 'polypeptide(L)' 'MHFCHANAASAKKYKDEIFNRFGKMDIISINETNLHEKTQFQLPGFNVFRFDRSQKKGGGVLLAIRKEISCYEV' A
#
# COMPACT_ATOMS: atom_id res chain seq x y z
N MET A 1 -5.72 -4.63 17.22
CA MET A 1 -5.07 -3.92 16.11
C MET A 1 -4.03 -4.84 15.50
N HIS A 2 -4.21 -5.24 14.25
CA HIS A 2 -3.38 -6.19 13.53
C HIS A 2 -2.63 -5.47 12.41
N PHE A 3 -1.31 -5.62 12.41
CA PHE A 3 -0.40 -5.00 11.46
C PHE A 3 0.30 -6.07 10.63
N CYS A 4 0.50 -5.80 9.34
CA CYS A 4 1.43 -6.58 8.53
C CYS A 4 2.36 -5.69 7.72
N HIS A 5 3.52 -6.26 7.38
CA HIS A 5 4.50 -5.67 6.48
C HIS A 5 4.87 -6.67 5.39
N ALA A 6 4.99 -6.21 4.15
CA ALA A 6 5.45 -7.01 3.03
C ALA A 6 6.28 -6.19 2.05
N ASN A 7 7.20 -6.86 1.35
CA ASN A 7 7.81 -6.32 0.14
C ASN A 7 7.06 -6.91 -1.06
N ALA A 8 6.40 -6.06 -1.87
CA ALA A 8 5.52 -6.55 -2.94
C ALA A 8 6.22 -6.69 -4.29
N ALA A 9 7.39 -6.09 -4.50
CA ALA A 9 8.05 -5.89 -5.81
C ALA A 9 7.19 -5.21 -6.90
N SER A 10 5.87 -5.11 -6.77
CA SER A 10 4.97 -4.22 -7.51
C SER A 10 3.56 -4.28 -6.91
N ALA A 11 3.14 -3.22 -6.22
CA ALA A 11 1.81 -3.17 -5.61
C ALA A 11 0.70 -3.26 -6.67
N LYS A 12 0.88 -2.62 -7.84
CA LYS A 12 -0.11 -2.68 -8.92
C LYS A 12 -0.28 -4.08 -9.50
N LYS A 13 0.83 -4.80 -9.71
CA LYS A 13 0.80 -6.16 -10.27
C LYS A 13 0.16 -7.16 -9.31
N TYR A 14 0.44 -7.04 -8.01
CA TYR A 14 0.01 -7.98 -6.98
C TYR A 14 -1.17 -7.46 -6.15
N LYS A 15 -1.95 -6.50 -6.65
CA LYS A 15 -3.03 -5.84 -5.91
C LYS A 15 -4.02 -6.83 -5.31
N ASP A 16 -4.49 -7.79 -6.11
CA ASP A 16 -5.50 -8.75 -5.65
C ASP A 16 -4.90 -9.76 -4.65
N GLU A 17 -3.64 -10.15 -4.84
CA GLU A 17 -2.94 -10.99 -3.87
C GLU A 17 -2.76 -10.27 -2.52
N ILE A 18 -2.34 -9.00 -2.56
CA ILE A 18 -2.22 -8.14 -1.38
C ILE A 18 -3.57 -8.08 -0.65
N PHE A 19 -4.66 -7.84 -1.37
CA PHE A 19 -6.00 -7.78 -0.77
C PHE A 19 -6.42 -9.13 -0.18
N ASN A 20 -6.22 -10.23 -0.91
CA ASN A 20 -6.63 -11.56 -0.44
C ASN A 20 -5.84 -12.02 0.78
N ARG A 21 -4.54 -11.71 0.84
CA ARG A 21 -3.66 -12.11 1.95
C ARG A 21 -3.80 -11.20 3.16
N PHE A 22 -3.94 -9.90 2.94
CA PHE A 22 -3.81 -8.90 4.00
C PHE A 22 -5.08 -8.09 4.24
N GLY A 23 -6.16 -8.30 3.49
CA GLY A 23 -7.41 -7.53 3.61
C GLY A 23 -8.12 -7.67 4.97
N LYS A 24 -7.71 -8.62 5.81
CA LYS A 24 -8.17 -8.76 7.20
C LYS A 24 -7.38 -7.88 8.20
N MET A 25 -6.21 -7.37 7.81
CA MET A 25 -5.37 -6.53 8.68
C MET A 25 -5.97 -5.14 8.87
N ASP A 26 -5.59 -4.49 9.97
CA ASP A 26 -6.00 -3.12 10.28
C ASP A 26 -5.06 -2.11 9.61
N ILE A 27 -3.78 -2.45 9.54
CA ILE A 27 -2.73 -1.66 8.90
C ILE A 27 -1.86 -2.57 8.03
N ILE A 28 -1.59 -2.17 6.80
CA ILE A 28 -0.76 -2.88 5.82
C ILE A 28 0.35 -1.93 5.36
N SER A 29 1.60 -2.31 5.62
CA SER A 29 2.78 -1.61 5.11
C SER A 29 3.38 -2.39 3.94
N ILE A 30 3.60 -1.73 2.81
CA ILE A 30 4.17 -2.34 1.60
C ILE A 30 5.36 -1.54 1.11
N ASN A 31 6.50 -2.21 0.98
CA ASN A 31 7.70 -1.68 0.32
C ASN A 31 7.83 -2.19 -1.11
N GLU A 32 8.66 -1.51 -1.89
CA GLU A 32 8.91 -1.81 -3.31
C GLU A 32 7.61 -1.85 -4.11
N THR A 33 6.76 -0.85 -3.87
CA THR A 33 5.45 -0.75 -4.54
C THR A 33 5.61 -0.53 -6.04
N ASN A 34 6.75 0.05 -6.46
CA ASN A 34 7.05 0.42 -7.85
C ASN A 34 5.96 1.31 -8.49
N LEU A 35 5.15 1.97 -7.66
CA LEU A 35 4.14 2.93 -8.07
C LEU A 35 4.80 4.26 -8.44
N HIS A 36 4.23 4.91 -9.45
CA HIS A 36 4.59 6.27 -9.86
C HIS A 36 3.46 7.22 -9.53
N GLU A 37 3.76 8.51 -9.40
CA GLU A 37 2.81 9.58 -9.07
C GLU A 37 1.52 9.55 -9.94
N LYS A 38 1.67 9.28 -11.25
CA LYS A 38 0.53 9.19 -12.18
C LYS A 38 -0.23 7.85 -12.13
N THR A 39 0.26 6.88 -11.37
CA THR A 39 -0.36 5.55 -11.27
C THR A 39 -1.53 5.61 -10.31
N GLN A 40 -2.73 5.34 -10.82
CA GLN A 40 -3.90 5.15 -9.98
C GLN A 40 -3.76 3.84 -9.20
N PHE A 41 -3.88 3.90 -7.87
CA PHE A 41 -3.86 2.74 -6.98
C PHE A 41 -4.82 2.96 -5.83
N GLN A 42 -5.63 1.95 -5.53
CA GLN A 42 -6.58 1.95 -4.42
C GLN A 42 -6.68 0.54 -3.86
N LEU A 43 -6.84 0.42 -2.54
CA LEU A 43 -7.13 -0.82 -1.84
C LEU A 43 -8.51 -0.71 -1.16
N PRO A 44 -9.51 -1.51 -1.56
CA PRO A 44 -10.87 -1.38 -1.03
C PRO A 44 -10.92 -1.50 0.50
N GLY A 45 -11.60 -0.57 1.17
CA GLY A 45 -11.72 -0.54 2.63
C GLY A 45 -10.57 0.14 3.39
N PHE A 46 -9.57 0.68 2.67
CA PHE A 46 -8.42 1.34 3.28
C PHE A 46 -8.27 2.80 2.82
N ASN A 47 -7.80 3.66 3.72
CA ASN A 47 -7.09 4.89 3.42
C ASN A 47 -5.67 4.52 2.99
N VAL A 48 -5.24 5.00 1.82
CA VAL A 48 -3.93 4.65 1.23
C VAL A 48 -3.05 5.89 1.20
N PHE A 49 -1.95 5.83 1.94
CA PHE A 49 -0.88 6.81 1.95
C PHE A 49 0.31 6.23 1.21
N ARG A 50 1.01 7.02 0.41
CA ARG A 50 2.07 6.52 -0.46
C ARG A 50 3.18 7.54 -0.64
N PHE A 51 4.39 7.01 -0.72
CA PHE A 51 5.53 7.75 -1.23
C PHE A 51 6.03 7.02 -2.46
N ASP A 52 5.74 7.58 -3.64
CA ASP A 52 6.05 6.93 -4.91
C ASP A 52 7.52 7.10 -5.29
N ARG A 53 7.98 6.22 -6.18
CA ARG A 53 9.31 6.40 -6.75
C ARG A 53 9.33 7.55 -7.74
N SER A 54 10.42 8.32 -7.72
CA SER A 54 10.77 9.30 -8.74
C SER A 54 11.59 8.71 -9.89
N GLN A 55 12.26 7.58 -9.65
CA GLN A 55 13.19 6.93 -10.56
C GLN A 55 12.58 5.70 -11.25
N LYS A 56 13.17 5.27 -12.37
CA LYS A 56 12.66 4.10 -13.14
C LYS A 56 12.82 2.75 -12.43
N LYS A 57 13.79 2.59 -11.53
CA LYS A 57 14.15 1.29 -10.93
C LYS A 57 14.00 1.31 -9.41
N GLY A 58 13.23 0.35 -8.88
CA GLY A 58 13.03 0.11 -7.45
C GLY A 58 12.27 1.23 -6.73
N GLY A 59 11.97 0.96 -5.47
CA GLY A 59 11.44 1.92 -4.51
C GLY A 59 9.92 2.04 -4.48
N GLY A 60 9.49 3.04 -3.71
CA GLY A 60 8.10 3.28 -3.39
C GLY A 60 7.65 2.54 -2.13
N VAL A 61 6.90 3.22 -1.29
CA VAL A 61 6.27 2.67 -0.08
C VAL A 61 4.80 3.05 -0.05
N LEU A 62 3.99 2.17 0.53
CA LEU A 62 2.57 2.36 0.73
C LEU A 62 2.20 1.95 2.15
N LEU A 63 1.36 2.75 2.78
CA LEU A 63 0.69 2.43 4.03
C LEU A 63 -0.81 2.45 3.77
N ALA A 64 -1.48 1.32 3.99
CA ALA A 64 -2.93 1.21 3.93
C ALA A 64 -3.47 1.01 5.34
N ILE A 65 -4.35 1.91 5.77
CA ILE A 65 -4.98 1.91 7.11
C ILE A 65 -6.48 1.74 6.90
N ARG A 66 -7.14 0.84 7.64
CA ARG A 66 -8.59 0.65 7.58
C ARG A 66 -9.34 1.98 7.70
N LYS A 67 -10.37 2.18 6.89
CA LYS A 67 -11.15 3.44 6.87
C LYS A 67 -11.81 3.77 8.20
N GLU A 68 -12.07 2.76 9.03
CA GLU A 68 -12.66 2.90 10.36
C GLU A 68 -11.66 3.42 11.40
N ILE A 69 -10.36 3.45 11.09
CA ILE A 69 -9.31 3.93 11.98
C ILE A 69 -8.97 5.37 11.58
N SER A 70 -9.09 6.29 12.53
CA SER A 70 -8.73 7.69 12.34
C SER A 70 -7.22 7.83 12.08
N CYS A 71 -6.86 8.50 10.98
CA CYS A 71 -5.48 8.74 10.58
C CYS A 71 -5.37 9.97 9.68
N TYR A 72 -4.21 10.63 9.68
CA TYR A 72 -3.86 11.70 8.76
C TYR A 72 -2.37 11.64 8.41
N GLU A 73 -2.00 12.17 7.26
CA GLU A 73 -0.61 12.32 6.81
C GLU A 73 -0.06 13.65 7.33
N VAL A 74 1.21 13.66 7.74
CA VAL A 74 1.93 14.84 8.29
C VAL A 74 3.04 15.25 7.35
#